data_AF-A0A8T6J781-F1
#
_entry.id   AF-A0A8T6J781-F1
#
_cell.length_a   1.000
_cell.length_b   1.000
_cell.length_c   1.000
_cell.angle_alpha   90.00
_cell.angle_beta   90.00
_cell.angle_gamma   90.00
#
_symmetry.space_group_name_H-M   'P 1'
#
loop_
_entity.id
_entity.type
_entity.pdbx_description
1 polymer ?
#
loop_
_entity_poly.entity_id
_entity_poly.type
_entity_poly.pdbx_seq_one_letter_code
_entity_poly.pdbx_strand_id
1 'polypeptide(L)'
;MLNFIDPDVSSSEKATDSIEMRIKPSVKSGIVRAAELMGVPLTSFVRASAMRDAERVLRDHQTTVLSARAQRALLAALDSPPPPTQAALEAADRYRARIANAG
;
A
#
# COMPACT_ATOMS: atom_id res chain seq x y z
N MET A 1 -29.24 -3.73 -2.09
CA MET A 1 -28.11 -4.25 -2.88
C MET A 1 -26.85 -3.52 -2.44
N LEU A 2 -25.82 -4.25 -2.00
CA LEU A 2 -24.52 -3.66 -1.67
C LEU A 2 -23.82 -3.26 -2.96
N ASN A 3 -23.36 -2.01 -3.05
CA ASN A 3 -22.72 -1.47 -4.24
C ASN A 3 -21.31 -2.07 -4.40
N PHE A 4 -21.16 -3.08 -5.24
CA PHE A 4 -19.87 -3.65 -5.57
C PHE A 4 -19.24 -2.88 -6.72
N ILE A 5 -18.12 -2.22 -6.45
CA ILE A 5 -17.31 -1.56 -7.48
C ILE A 5 -16.24 -2.57 -7.91
N ASP A 6 -16.36 -3.07 -9.14
CA ASP A 6 -15.32 -3.91 -9.73
C ASP A 6 -14.13 -3.03 -10.10
N PRO A 7 -12.94 -3.22 -9.49
CA PRO A 7 -11.79 -2.36 -9.73
C PRO A 7 -11.30 -2.39 -11.18
N ASP A 8 -11.66 -3.42 -11.94
CA ASP A 8 -11.24 -3.61 -13.33
C ASP A 8 -12.02 -2.73 -14.31
N VAL A 9 -13.24 -2.32 -13.97
CA VAL A 9 -14.11 -1.49 -14.84
C VAL A 9 -13.60 -0.04 -14.94
N SER A 10 -12.70 0.37 -14.05
CA SER A 10 -12.15 1.73 -13.99
C SER A 10 -10.82 1.91 -14.74
N SER A 11 -10.19 0.84 -15.23
CA SER A 11 -8.88 0.90 -15.91
C SER A 11 -9.02 0.72 -17.42
N SER A 12 -8.25 1.46 -18.22
CA SER A 12 -8.18 1.26 -19.68
C SER A 12 -7.21 0.14 -20.09
N GLU A 13 -6.52 -0.47 -19.12
CA GLU A 13 -5.54 -1.52 -19.36
C GLU A 13 -6.22 -2.88 -19.57
N LYS A 14 -5.67 -3.69 -20.48
CA LYS A 14 -6.18 -5.05 -20.69
C LYS A 14 -5.63 -5.97 -19.60
N ALA A 15 -6.48 -6.82 -19.03
CA ALA A 15 -6.05 -7.88 -18.13
C ALA A 15 -5.20 -8.93 -18.88
N THR A 16 -3.87 -8.81 -18.81
CA THR A 16 -2.91 -9.74 -19.44
C THR A 16 -2.30 -10.74 -18.46
N ASP A 17 -2.34 -10.43 -17.16
CA ASP A 17 -1.70 -11.23 -16.11
C ASP A 17 -2.71 -12.01 -15.28
N SER A 18 -2.26 -13.09 -14.65
CA SER A 18 -3.10 -13.97 -13.83
C SER A 18 -2.41 -14.39 -12.53
N ILE A 19 -3.21 -14.62 -11.49
CA ILE A 19 -2.76 -15.15 -10.21
C ILE A 19 -3.27 -16.59 -10.08
N GLU A 20 -2.38 -17.57 -10.11
CA GLU A 20 -2.71 -18.97 -9.85
C GLU A 20 -2.53 -19.30 -8.37
N MET A 21 -3.57 -19.81 -7.72
CA MET A 21 -3.51 -20.20 -6.31
C MET A 21 -4.20 -21.54 -6.07
N ARG A 22 -3.49 -22.47 -5.43
CA ARG A 22 -4.07 -23.71 -4.92
C ARG A 22 -4.62 -23.48 -3.52
N ILE A 23 -5.89 -23.78 -3.32
CA ILE A 23 -6.58 -23.63 -2.02
C ILE A 23 -7.31 -24.91 -1.63
N LYS A 24 -7.53 -25.09 -0.33
CA LYS A 24 -8.35 -26.20 0.19
C LYS A 24 -9.82 -26.02 -0.27
N PRO A 25 -10.57 -27.12 -0.47
CA PRO A 25 -11.98 -27.05 -0.86
C PRO A 25 -12.85 -26.24 0.11
N SER A 26 -12.56 -26.33 1.42
CA SER A 26 -13.28 -25.56 2.46
C SER A 26 -13.07 -24.05 2.35
N VAL A 27 -11.91 -23.61 1.88
CA VAL A 27 -11.63 -22.19 1.63
C VAL A 27 -12.42 -21.74 0.41
N LYS A 28 -12.41 -22.54 -0.66
CA LYS A 28 -13.19 -22.25 -1.88
C LYS A 28 -14.68 -22.12 -1.59
N SER A 29 -15.27 -23.03 -0.81
CA SER A 29 -16.70 -22.98 -0.48
C SER A 29 -17.06 -21.72 0.31
N GLY A 30 -16.22 -21.29 1.25
CA GLY A 30 -16.41 -20.03 1.97
C GLY A 30 -16.41 -18.81 1.06
N ILE A 31 -15.46 -18.73 0.12
CA ILE A 31 -15.36 -17.62 -0.85
C ILE A 31 -16.58 -17.61 -1.79
N VAL A 32 -17.00 -18.78 -2.29
CA VAL A 32 -18.20 -18.89 -3.16
C VAL A 32 -19.43 -18.37 -2.44
N ARG A 33 -19.68 -18.82 -1.20
CA ARG A 33 -20.83 -18.36 -0.42
C ARG A 33 -20.79 -16.86 -0.17
N ALA A 34 -19.61 -16.28 0.07
CA ALA A 34 -19.46 -14.85 0.26
C ALA A 34 -19.78 -14.06 -1.04
N ALA A 35 -19.33 -14.56 -2.19
CA ALA A 35 -19.65 -13.95 -3.49
C ALA A 35 -21.15 -14.01 -3.81
N GLU A 36 -21.80 -15.15 -3.51
CA GLU A 36 -23.26 -15.33 -3.65
C GLU A 36 -24.04 -14.35 -2.78
N LEU A 37 -23.67 -14.20 -1.50
CA LEU A 37 -24.30 -13.25 -0.58
C LEU A 37 -24.15 -11.79 -1.04
N MET A 38 -23.02 -11.48 -1.67
CA MET A 38 -22.76 -10.16 -2.25
C MET A 38 -23.43 -9.96 -3.61
N GLY A 39 -23.94 -11.02 -4.24
CA GLY A 39 -24.57 -10.98 -5.56
C GLY A 39 -23.59 -10.70 -6.71
N VAL A 40 -22.34 -11.17 -6.59
CA VAL A 40 -21.27 -10.87 -7.57
C VAL A 40 -20.59 -12.14 -8.07
N PRO A 41 -19.99 -12.13 -9.27
CA PRO A 41 -19.18 -13.25 -9.75
C PRO A 41 -18.02 -13.58 -8.81
N LEU A 42 -17.70 -14.87 -8.65
CA LEU A 42 -16.61 -15.35 -7.79
C LEU A 42 -15.26 -14.67 -8.11
N THR A 43 -14.92 -14.56 -9.39
CA THR A 43 -13.65 -13.95 -9.84
C THR A 43 -13.58 -12.47 -9.50
N SER A 44 -14.66 -11.72 -9.76
CA SER A 44 -14.78 -10.32 -9.35
C SER A 44 -14.66 -10.18 -7.82
N PHE A 45 -15.34 -11.02 -7.05
CA PHE A 45 -15.25 -11.02 -5.59
C PHE A 45 -13.82 -11.21 -5.09
N VAL A 46 -13.10 -12.20 -5.64
CA VAL A 46 -11.71 -12.48 -5.25
C VAL A 46 -10.80 -11.32 -5.62
N ARG A 47 -10.89 -10.81 -6.86
CA ARG A 47 -10.09 -9.66 -7.32
C ARG A 47 -10.30 -8.43 -6.45
N ALA A 48 -11.55 -8.04 -6.21
CA ALA A 48 -11.86 -6.87 -5.40
C ALA A 48 -11.44 -7.04 -3.94
N SER A 49 -11.53 -8.26 -3.40
CA SER A 49 -11.07 -8.54 -2.03
C SER A 49 -9.55 -8.46 -1.90
N ALA A 50 -8.82 -9.02 -2.87
CA ALA A 50 -7.36 -8.90 -2.92
C ALA A 50 -6.91 -7.44 -3.08
N MET A 51 -7.57 -6.67 -3.96
CA MET A 51 -7.24 -5.25 -4.16
C MET A 51 -7.47 -4.43 -2.88
N ARG A 52 -8.62 -4.58 -2.21
CA ARG A 52 -8.90 -3.88 -0.95
C ARG A 52 -7.85 -4.18 0.14
N ASP A 53 -7.39 -5.43 0.21
CA ASP A 53 -6.39 -5.83 1.19
C ASP A 53 -5.01 -5.25 0.84
N ALA A 54 -4.63 -5.31 -0.45
CA ALA A 54 -3.40 -4.70 -0.94
C ALA A 54 -3.37 -3.19 -0.68
N GLU A 55 -4.45 -2.47 -0.97
CA GLU A 55 -4.56 -1.04 -0.68
C GLU A 55 -4.43 -0.75 0.83
N ARG A 56 -5.04 -1.58 1.69
CA ARG A 56 -4.89 -1.42 3.14
C ARG A 56 -3.43 -1.57 3.55
N VAL A 57 -2.76 -2.64 3.10
CA VAL A 57 -1.35 -2.90 3.41
C VAL A 57 -0.47 -1.74 2.92
N LEU A 58 -0.69 -1.25 1.71
CA LEU A 58 0.06 -0.12 1.16
C LEU A 58 -0.16 1.15 1.97
N ARG A 59 -1.41 1.49 2.31
CA ARG A 59 -1.71 2.65 3.14
C ARG A 59 -1.05 2.56 4.51
N ASP A 60 -1.11 1.39 5.14
CA ASP A 60 -0.55 1.16 6.48
C ASP A 60 0.98 1.34 6.50
N HIS A 61 1.67 1.02 5.41
CA HIS A 61 3.13 1.15 5.30
C HIS A 61 3.60 2.51 4.75
N GLN A 62 2.79 3.18 3.93
CA GLN A 62 3.16 4.44 3.28
C GLN A 62 2.67 5.68 4.02
N THR A 63 1.71 5.52 4.94
CA THR A 63 1.13 6.65 5.68
C THR A 63 1.75 6.76 7.07
N THR A 64 2.34 7.92 7.37
CA THR A 64 2.76 8.25 8.74
C THR A 64 1.67 9.09 9.41
N VAL A 65 1.05 8.55 10.46
CA VAL A 65 0.08 9.30 11.28
C VAL A 65 0.83 10.12 12.32
N LEU A 66 0.67 11.45 12.26
CA LEU A 66 1.32 12.38 13.17
C LEU A 66 0.39 12.77 14.31
N SER A 67 0.91 12.83 15.54
CA SER A 67 0.22 13.52 16.63
C SER A 67 0.12 15.02 16.31
N ALA A 68 -0.82 15.74 16.93
CA ALA A 68 -0.94 17.19 16.75
C ALA A 68 0.37 17.95 17.07
N ARG A 69 1.16 17.44 18.04
CA ARG A 69 2.49 17.98 18.34
C ARG A 69 3.47 17.73 17.20
N ALA A 70 3.54 16.50 16.68
CA ALA A 70 4.44 16.15 15.58
C ALA A 70 4.05 16.88 14.28
N GLN A 71 2.76 17.04 14.02
CA GLN A 71 2.25 17.82 12.89
C GLN A 71 2.72 19.27 12.96
N ARG A 72 2.56 19.95 14.11
CA ARG A 72 3.05 21.34 14.28
C ARG A 72 4.57 21.44 14.11
N ALA A 73 5.32 20.47 14.65
CA ALA A 73 6.76 20.44 14.50
C ALA A 73 7.18 20.25 13.03
N LEU A 74 6.49 19.38 12.29
CA LEU A 74 6.72 19.17 10.86
C LEU A 74 6.42 20.44 10.06
N LEU A 75 5.24 21.06 10.27
CA LEU A 75 4.86 22.28 9.55
C LEU A 75 5.85 23.41 9.82
N ALA A 76 6.24 23.63 11.07
CA ALA A 76 7.26 24.63 11.40
C ALA A 76 8.61 24.36 10.73
N ALA A 77 9.02 23.08 10.62
CA ALA A 77 10.24 22.70 9.93
C ALA A 77 10.15 22.82 8.40
N LEU A 78 8.94 22.76 7.82
CA LEU A 78 8.73 23.03 6.39
C LEU A 78 8.77 24.54 6.10
N ASP A 79 8.15 25.35 6.96
CA ASP A 79 8.12 26.81 6.82
C ASP A 79 9.49 27.45 7.10
N SER A 80 10.21 26.93 8.10
CA SER A 80 11.55 27.37 8.46
C SER A 80 12.46 26.15 8.71
N PRO A 81 13.08 25.62 7.64
CA PRO A 81 13.97 24.47 7.75
C PRO A 81 15.13 24.72 8.72
N PRO A 82 15.28 23.93 9.79
CA PRO A 82 16.40 24.08 10.71
C PRO A 82 17.71 23.69 10.01
N PRO A 83 18.86 24.30 10.40
CA PRO A 83 20.14 23.85 9.88
C PRO A 83 20.43 22.40 10.28
N PRO A 84 21.14 21.64 9.44
CA PRO A 84 21.50 20.26 9.75
C PRO A 84 22.36 20.21 11.01
N THR A 85 22.17 19.16 11.82
CA THR A 85 22.99 18.94 13.01
C THR A 85 24.38 18.44 12.62
N GLN A 86 25.37 18.64 13.49
CA GLN A 86 26.73 18.13 13.28
C GLN A 86 26.74 16.62 13.01
N ALA A 87 25.94 15.84 13.76
CA ALA A 87 25.80 14.41 13.55
C ALA A 87 25.20 14.04 12.18
N ALA A 88 24.27 14.86 11.67
CA ALA A 88 23.70 14.67 10.33
C ALA A 88 24.73 14.94 9.23
N LEU A 89 25.55 15.99 9.40
CA LEU A 89 26.65 16.31 8.48
C LEU A 89 27.68 15.18 8.44
N GLU A 90 28.14 14.71 9.60
CA GLU A 90 29.07 13.58 9.69
C GLU A 90 28.50 12.29 9.08
N ALA A 91 27.19 12.03 9.26
CA ALA A 91 26.53 10.88 8.63
C ALA A 91 26.50 10.99 7.11
N ALA A 92 26.24 12.19 6.57
CA ALA A 92 26.28 12.45 5.14
C ALA A 92 27.69 12.28 4.57
N ASP A 93 28.73 12.69 5.30
CA ASP A 93 30.14 12.48 4.92
C ASP A 93 30.50 10.99 4.88
N ARG A 94 30.11 10.22 5.91
CA ARG A 94 30.31 8.76 5.93
C ARG A 94 29.61 8.07 4.77
N TYR A 95 28.39 8.49 4.42
CA TYR A 95 27.66 7.94 3.29
C TYR A 95 28.36 8.25 1.95
N ARG A 96 28.80 9.50 1.74
CA ARG A 96 29.54 9.93 0.55
C ARG A 96 30.85 9.17 0.36
N ALA A 97 31.62 8.96 1.43
CA ALA A 97 32.84 8.15 1.37
C ALA A 97 32.55 6.67 1.02
N ARG A 98 31.46 6.09 1.54
CA ARG A 98 31.06 4.71 1.23
C ARG A 98 30.70 4.52 -0.25
N ILE A 99 29.93 5.44 -0.84
CA ILE A 99 29.55 5.33 -2.25
C ILE A 99 30.74 5.58 -3.19
N ALA A 100 31.68 6.46 -2.82
CA ALA A 100 32.88 6.74 -3.62
C ALA A 100 33.89 5.58 -3.62
N ASN A 101 33.93 4.79 -2.54
CA ASN A 101 34.80 3.62 -2.43
C ASN A 101 34.16 2.31 -2.93
N ALA A 102 32.90 2.36 -3.39
CA ALA A 102 32.14 1.19 -3.85
C ALA A 102 32.06 1.07 -5.38
N GLY A 103 32.75 1.95 -6.12
CA GLY A 103 32.98 1.87 -7.56
C GLY A 103 34.47 1.70 -7.86
#